data_AF-A0A0B1SHR5-F1
#
_entry.id   AF-A0A0B1SHR5-F1
#
_cell.length_a   1.000
_cell.length_b   1.000
_cell.length_c   1.000
_cell.angle_alpha   90.00
_cell.angle_beta   90.00
_cell.angle_gamma   90.00
#
_symmetry.space_group_name_H-M   'P 1'
#
loop_
_entity.id
_entity.type
_entity.pdbx_description
1 polymer ?
#
loop_
_entity_poly.entity_id
_entity_poly.type
_entity_poly.pdbx_seq_one_letter_code
_entity_poly.pdbx_strand_id
1 'polypeptide(L)'
;MYLINTASQNKANCGNFQTVQPCKRFKPESPGEARKNSIATDHLEPPPDGACYVDRLPDEIVLKVIFSNLYEADLARCAGVSGRFYRISNDANLWRTLYQGAFEYAVPLYHPTHGKFELREPHRWRDTLNPWKESFRQLRHGVHVRPRCAHIYEGHSGRCIPHFETLTQALQFLDAEPEREKLILLHSGHYLPEPILISSPVQIIGASMLTSYFLVFDLL
;
A
#
# COMPACT_ATOMS: atom_id res chain seq x y z
N MET A 1 17.78 -26.38 1.07
CA MET A 1 18.35 -25.65 -0.09
C MET A 1 17.40 -25.89 -1.24
N TYR A 2 16.51 -24.93 -1.54
CA TYR A 2 15.50 -25.09 -2.58
C TYR A 2 15.59 -23.92 -3.56
N LEU A 3 15.84 -24.22 -4.83
CA LEU A 3 15.92 -23.28 -5.95
C LEU A 3 14.53 -23.16 -6.59
N ILE A 4 14.01 -21.94 -6.71
CA ILE A 4 12.85 -21.63 -7.54
C ILE A 4 13.38 -21.08 -8.86
N ASN A 5 13.10 -21.80 -9.96
CA ASN A 5 13.55 -21.44 -11.30
C ASN A 5 12.31 -21.18 -12.17
N THR A 6 12.18 -19.98 -12.72
CA THR A 6 11.22 -19.70 -13.80
C THR A 6 11.92 -18.92 -14.89
N ALA A 7 12.23 -19.62 -15.99
CA ALA A 7 12.74 -19.06 -17.22
C ALA A 7 11.59 -18.66 -18.14
N SER A 8 11.72 -17.51 -18.80
CA SER A 8 11.15 -17.32 -20.14
C SER A 8 12.01 -16.34 -20.93
N GLN A 9 12.48 -16.81 -22.08
CA GLN A 9 13.22 -16.04 -23.09
C GLN A 9 12.24 -15.28 -24.00
N ASN A 10 12.62 -14.11 -24.51
CA ASN A 10 12.54 -13.82 -25.94
C ASN A 10 13.33 -12.56 -26.35
N LYS A 11 13.72 -12.57 -27.62
CA LYS A 11 14.90 -11.95 -28.23
C LYS A 11 14.77 -10.46 -28.57
N ALA A 12 15.92 -9.82 -28.63
CA ALA A 12 16.17 -8.51 -29.20
C ALA A 12 15.94 -8.46 -30.72
N ASN A 13 15.62 -7.26 -31.24
CA ASN A 13 16.04 -6.87 -32.59
C ASN A 13 16.35 -5.36 -32.63
N CYS A 14 17.45 -5.02 -33.29
CA CYS A 14 18.04 -3.70 -33.42
C CYS A 14 17.88 -3.21 -34.87
N GLY A 15 17.74 -1.90 -35.11
CA GLY A 15 17.73 -1.37 -36.49
C GLY A 15 17.49 0.14 -36.64
N ASN A 16 18.61 0.87 -36.64
CA ASN A 16 18.98 2.05 -37.44
C ASN A 16 18.40 3.48 -37.26
N PHE A 17 19.40 4.36 -37.06
CA PHE A 17 19.53 5.81 -37.20
C PHE A 17 18.87 6.50 -38.41
N GLN A 18 18.33 7.70 -38.17
CA GLN A 18 18.44 8.86 -39.06
C GLN A 18 18.61 10.17 -38.27
N THR A 19 19.54 11.00 -38.73
CA THR A 19 20.00 12.28 -38.18
C THR A 19 19.40 13.43 -38.97
N VAL A 20 18.65 14.38 -38.37
CA VAL A 20 18.38 15.70 -38.99
C VAL A 20 18.16 16.84 -37.94
N GLN A 21 19.14 17.76 -37.94
CA GLN A 21 19.15 19.21 -37.65
C GLN A 21 18.85 19.85 -36.27
N PRO A 22 19.60 20.93 -35.91
CA PRO A 22 19.56 21.55 -34.59
C PRO A 22 18.51 22.66 -34.50
N CYS A 23 17.51 22.50 -33.62
CA CYS A 23 16.57 23.57 -33.28
C CYS A 23 17.10 24.40 -32.09
N LYS A 24 16.80 25.70 -32.14
CA LYS A 24 17.43 26.79 -31.39
C LYS A 24 17.39 26.60 -29.87
N ARG A 25 18.52 26.91 -29.24
CA ARG A 25 18.80 26.95 -27.79
C ARG A 25 17.74 27.77 -27.03
N PHE A 26 16.79 27.11 -26.39
CA PHE A 26 15.99 27.71 -25.33
C PHE A 26 16.85 27.82 -24.07
N LYS A 27 16.98 29.04 -23.54
CA LYS A 27 17.57 29.26 -22.21
C LYS A 27 16.61 28.70 -21.16
N PRO A 28 17.05 27.81 -20.25
CA PRO A 28 16.23 27.45 -19.10
C PRO A 28 16.24 28.65 -18.13
N GLU A 29 15.09 29.26 -17.93
CA GLU A 29 14.89 30.13 -16.78
C GLU A 29 15.01 29.28 -15.50
N SER A 30 15.79 29.80 -14.56
CA SER A 30 16.07 29.20 -13.27
C SER A 30 14.77 28.94 -12.49
N PRO A 31 14.53 27.74 -11.93
CA PRO A 31 13.37 27.47 -11.10
C PRO A 31 13.59 28.08 -9.71
N GLY A 32 13.36 29.39 -9.58
CA GLY A 32 13.68 30.10 -8.33
C GLY A 32 12.88 31.37 -8.04
N GLU A 33 11.88 31.74 -8.84
CA GLU A 33 10.98 32.85 -8.51
C GLU A 33 9.52 32.39 -8.59
N ALA A 34 8.99 32.00 -7.43
CA ALA A 34 7.56 31.84 -7.25
C ALA A 34 6.87 33.17 -7.55
N ARG A 35 5.97 33.17 -8.54
CA ARG A 35 5.10 34.31 -8.83
C ARG A 35 4.34 34.68 -7.55
N LYS A 36 4.56 35.90 -7.08
CA LYS A 36 3.93 36.57 -5.92
C LYS A 36 2.41 36.81 -6.06
N ASN A 37 1.70 35.93 -6.76
CA ASN A 37 0.26 35.97 -6.91
C ASN A 37 -0.38 34.67 -6.39
N SER A 38 0.17 34.08 -5.33
CA SER A 38 -0.67 33.23 -4.48
C SER A 38 -1.77 34.15 -3.96
N ILE A 39 -2.96 34.02 -4.53
CA ILE A 39 -4.18 34.47 -3.88
C ILE A 39 -4.06 33.89 -2.47
N ALA A 40 -3.75 34.76 -1.52
CA ALA A 40 -3.82 34.41 -0.12
C ALA A 40 -5.22 33.82 0.02
N THR A 41 -5.30 32.53 0.32
CA THR A 41 -6.52 31.97 0.86
C THR A 41 -6.72 32.76 2.12
N ASP A 42 -7.54 33.81 2.00
CA ASP A 42 -8.15 34.50 3.12
C ASP A 42 -8.56 33.40 4.09
N HIS A 43 -8.07 33.49 5.32
CA HIS A 43 -8.49 32.58 6.36
C HIS A 43 -10.00 32.74 6.45
N LEU A 44 -10.76 31.85 5.81
CA LEU A 44 -12.21 31.81 5.90
C LEU A 44 -12.48 31.62 7.39
N GLU A 45 -12.90 32.69 8.06
CA GLU A 45 -13.33 32.59 9.45
C GLU A 45 -14.38 31.49 9.52
N PRO A 46 -14.32 30.63 10.55
CA PRO A 46 -15.30 29.58 10.71
C PRO A 46 -16.70 30.20 10.69
N PRO A 47 -17.67 29.59 10.00
CA PRO A 47 -19.03 30.14 9.91
C PRO A 47 -19.56 30.51 11.31
N PRO A 48 -20.17 31.70 11.47
CA PRO A 48 -20.59 32.21 12.79
C PRO A 48 -21.69 31.35 13.43
N ASP A 49 -22.34 30.49 12.66
CA ASP A 49 -23.33 29.50 13.10
C ASP A 49 -22.70 28.15 13.51
N GLY A 50 -21.38 28.00 13.41
CA GLY A 50 -20.66 26.76 13.67
C GLY A 50 -20.95 25.66 12.64
N ALA A 51 -21.57 25.99 11.50
CA ALA A 51 -21.94 25.01 10.49
C ALA A 51 -20.69 24.48 9.78
N CYS A 52 -20.50 23.16 9.83
CA CYS A 52 -19.51 22.49 9.01
C CYS A 52 -20.10 22.23 7.62
N TYR A 53 -19.50 22.79 6.57
CA TYR A 53 -19.96 22.55 5.19
C TYR A 53 -19.92 21.07 4.79
N VAL A 54 -19.03 20.27 5.39
CA VAL A 54 -18.95 18.82 5.18
C VAL A 54 -20.19 18.10 5.70
N ASP A 55 -20.83 18.62 6.75
CA ASP A 55 -22.06 18.04 7.31
C ASP A 55 -23.25 18.18 6.35
N ARG A 56 -23.21 19.16 5.45
CA ARG A 56 -24.24 19.38 4.42
C ARG A 56 -24.04 18.54 3.16
N LEU A 57 -22.85 17.98 2.95
CA LEU A 57 -22.58 17.15 1.77
C LEU A 57 -23.32 15.82 1.88
N PRO A 58 -23.80 15.22 0.77
CA PRO A 58 -24.25 13.83 0.76
C PRO A 58 -23.14 12.85 1.12
N ASP A 59 -23.50 11.71 1.70
CA ASP A 59 -22.53 10.67 2.12
C ASP A 59 -21.70 10.14 0.95
N GLU A 60 -22.28 10.06 -0.24
CA GLU A 60 -21.61 9.58 -1.46
C GLU A 60 -20.47 10.49 -1.86
N ILE A 61 -20.61 11.80 -1.64
CA ILE A 61 -19.58 12.80 -1.94
C ILE A 61 -18.46 12.69 -0.91
N VAL A 62 -18.79 12.60 0.37
CA VAL A 62 -17.80 12.40 1.43
C VAL A 62 -17.02 11.11 1.21
N LEU A 63 -17.70 10.03 0.82
CA LEU A 63 -17.08 8.75 0.52
C LEU A 63 -16.15 8.80 -0.71
N LYS A 64 -16.65 9.27 -1.86
CA LYS A 64 -15.96 9.17 -3.16
C LYS A 64 -14.96 10.29 -3.46
N VAL A 65 -15.10 11.45 -2.83
CA VAL A 65 -14.23 12.60 -3.10
C VAL A 65 -13.23 12.79 -1.97
N ILE A 66 -13.65 12.54 -0.73
CA ILE A 66 -12.80 12.78 0.45
C ILE A 66 -12.17 11.47 0.89
N PHE A 67 -12.97 10.50 1.35
CA PHE A 67 -12.46 9.32 2.07
C PHE A 67 -11.74 8.33 1.16
N SER A 68 -12.10 8.21 -0.11
CA SER A 68 -11.39 7.36 -1.08
C SER A 68 -9.96 7.81 -1.37
N ASN A 69 -9.59 9.05 -1.00
CA ASN A 69 -8.24 9.58 -1.14
C ASN A 69 -7.44 9.51 0.18
N LEU A 70 -8.06 9.00 1.25
CA LEU A 70 -7.43 8.86 2.56
C LEU A 70 -6.86 7.44 2.74
N TYR A 71 -5.75 7.35 3.46
CA TYR A 71 -5.16 6.08 3.84
C TYR A 71 -5.69 5.56 5.18
N GLU A 72 -5.29 4.36 5.56
CA GLU A 72 -5.80 3.62 6.71
C GLU A 72 -5.75 4.40 8.03
N ALA A 73 -4.66 5.14 8.27
CA ALA A 73 -4.48 5.92 9.50
C ALA A 73 -5.45 7.11 9.55
N ASP A 74 -5.65 7.78 8.42
CA ASP A 74 -6.56 8.92 8.31
C ASP A 74 -8.01 8.48 8.45
N LEU A 75 -8.40 7.38 7.80
CA LEU A 75 -9.73 6.82 7.93
C LEU A 75 -10.03 6.33 9.35
N ALA A 76 -9.03 5.76 10.04
CA ALA A 76 -9.15 5.40 11.44
C ALA A 76 -9.38 6.64 12.32
N ARG A 77 -8.70 7.76 12.05
CA ARG A 77 -8.93 9.03 12.74
C ARG A 77 -10.32 9.60 12.45
N CYS A 78 -10.78 9.56 11.19
CA CYS A 78 -12.14 9.99 10.82
C CYS A 78 -13.22 9.25 11.60
N ALA A 79 -13.02 7.96 11.90
CA ALA A 79 -13.97 7.18 12.68
C ALA A 79 -14.23 7.74 14.09
N GLY A 80 -13.31 8.52 14.65
CA GLY A 80 -13.46 9.17 15.96
C GLY A 80 -14.13 10.55 15.94
N VAL A 81 -14.46 11.10 14.77
CA VAL A 81 -14.95 12.48 14.64
C VAL A 81 -16.45 12.59 14.94
N SER A 82 -17.27 11.72 14.35
CA SER A 82 -18.72 11.70 14.54
C SER A 82 -19.31 10.33 14.18
N GLY A 83 -20.54 10.03 14.61
CA GLY A 83 -21.22 8.79 14.21
C GLY A 83 -21.42 8.66 12.70
N ARG A 84 -21.59 9.79 12.00
CA ARG A 84 -21.65 9.84 10.54
C ARG A 84 -20.32 9.46 9.91
N PHE A 85 -19.23 10.07 10.38
CA PHE A 85 -17.89 9.76 9.85
C PHE A 85 -17.49 8.33 10.18
N TYR A 86 -17.84 7.82 11.37
CA TYR A 86 -17.69 6.41 11.71
C TYR A 86 -18.36 5.50 10.68
N ARG A 87 -19.63 5.74 10.34
CA ARG A 87 -20.33 4.90 9.36
C ARG A 87 -19.66 4.95 7.98
N ILE A 88 -19.34 6.15 7.48
CA ILE A 88 -18.78 6.33 6.14
C ILE A 88 -17.34 5.80 6.06
N SER A 89 -16.51 6.06 7.07
CA SER A 89 -15.12 5.58 7.09
C SER A 89 -15.00 4.07 7.31
N ASN A 90 -16.07 3.40 7.77
CA ASN A 90 -16.15 1.94 7.88
C ASN A 90 -16.79 1.27 6.66
N ASP A 91 -17.02 1.97 5.55
CA ASP A 91 -17.59 1.37 4.33
C ASP A 91 -16.77 0.18 3.82
N ALA A 92 -17.44 -0.93 3.50
CA ALA A 92 -16.76 -2.16 3.10
C ALA A 92 -16.05 -2.05 1.74
N ASN A 93 -16.57 -1.26 0.79
CA ASN A 93 -15.98 -1.12 -0.53
C ASN A 93 -14.77 -0.19 -0.51
N LEU A 94 -14.80 0.84 0.34
CA LEU A 94 -13.65 1.69 0.63
C LEU A 94 -12.48 0.86 1.15
N TRP A 95 -12.70 0.06 2.19
CA TRP A 95 -11.65 -0.80 2.74
C TRP A 95 -11.22 -1.91 1.79
N ARG A 96 -12.13 -2.47 0.98
CA ARG A 96 -11.76 -3.42 -0.09
C ARG A 96 -10.76 -2.80 -1.06
N THR A 97 -11.04 -1.59 -1.54
CA THR A 97 -10.20 -0.89 -2.52
C THR A 97 -8.81 -0.60 -1.93
N LEU A 98 -8.77 -0.10 -0.69
CA LEU A 98 -7.52 0.15 0.02
C LEU A 98 -6.72 -1.13 0.23
N TYR A 99 -7.39 -2.20 0.66
CA TYR A 99 -6.79 -3.50 0.93
C TYR A 99 -6.22 -4.12 -0.34
N GLN A 100 -6.99 -4.16 -1.43
CA GLN A 100 -6.53 -4.67 -2.73
C GLN A 100 -5.37 -3.86 -3.27
N GLY A 101 -5.39 -2.53 -3.11
CA GLY A 101 -4.29 -1.66 -3.51
C GLY A 101 -3.03 -1.79 -2.64
N ALA A 102 -3.11 -2.40 -1.45
CA ALA A 102 -1.95 -2.62 -0.57
C ALA A 102 -1.40 -4.04 -0.71
N PHE A 103 -2.28 -5.05 -0.64
CA PHE A 103 -1.89 -6.46 -0.52
C PHE A 103 -2.15 -7.27 -1.79
N GLU A 104 -2.81 -6.70 -2.80
CA GLU A 104 -3.11 -7.35 -4.09
C GLU A 104 -3.98 -8.62 -4.00
N TYR A 105 -4.55 -8.95 -2.83
CA TYR A 105 -5.45 -10.09 -2.69
C TYR A 105 -6.88 -9.77 -3.10
N ALA A 106 -7.50 -10.66 -3.87
CA ALA A 106 -8.90 -10.54 -4.30
C ALA A 106 -9.92 -10.83 -3.18
N VAL A 107 -9.49 -11.46 -2.08
CA VAL A 107 -10.29 -11.92 -0.94
C VAL A 107 -9.57 -11.49 0.34
N PRO A 108 -10.27 -11.05 1.41
CA PRO A 108 -9.59 -10.66 2.63
C PRO A 108 -8.95 -11.87 3.30
N LEU A 109 -7.71 -11.68 3.75
CA LEU A 109 -6.93 -12.70 4.41
C LEU A 109 -7.20 -12.67 5.92
N TYR A 110 -7.58 -13.81 6.46
CA TYR A 110 -7.84 -14.03 7.87
C TYR A 110 -6.59 -14.58 8.56
N HIS A 111 -6.10 -13.87 9.56
CA HIS A 111 -4.93 -14.21 10.35
C HIS A 111 -5.27 -14.20 11.85
N PRO A 112 -5.85 -15.31 12.36
CA PRO A 112 -6.31 -15.38 13.75
C PRO A 112 -5.19 -15.57 14.76
N THR A 113 -4.08 -16.21 14.35
CA THR A 113 -2.93 -16.52 15.20
C THR A 113 -1.67 -16.62 14.34
N HIS A 114 -0.50 -16.47 14.97
CA HIS A 114 0.81 -16.70 14.35
C HIS A 114 0.82 -17.98 13.48
N GLY A 115 1.37 -17.87 12.27
CA GLY A 115 1.53 -18.95 11.30
C GLY A 115 0.24 -19.38 10.59
N LYS A 116 -0.93 -18.81 10.92
CA LYS A 116 -2.20 -19.18 10.29
C LYS A 116 -2.71 -18.09 9.38
N PHE A 117 -2.84 -18.41 8.09
CA PHE A 117 -3.35 -17.51 7.07
C PHE A 117 -4.41 -18.23 6.23
N GLU A 118 -5.58 -17.62 6.08
CA GLU A 118 -6.70 -18.18 5.31
C GLU A 118 -7.34 -17.09 4.46
N LEU A 119 -7.37 -17.24 3.14
CA LEU A 119 -8.22 -16.40 2.30
C LEU A 119 -9.67 -16.78 2.55
N ARG A 120 -10.42 -15.86 3.14
CA ARG A 120 -11.78 -16.11 3.59
C ARG A 120 -12.74 -15.09 3.02
N GLU A 121 -13.70 -15.56 2.25
CA GLU A 121 -14.79 -14.74 1.69
C GLU A 121 -15.46 -13.86 2.76
N PRO A 122 -15.78 -12.58 2.48
CA PRO A 122 -16.32 -11.66 3.49
C PRO A 122 -17.53 -12.22 4.27
N HIS A 123 -18.44 -12.90 3.58
CA HIS A 123 -19.65 -13.49 4.18
C HIS A 123 -19.39 -14.62 5.18
N ARG A 124 -18.17 -15.20 5.21
CA ARG A 124 -17.78 -16.27 6.14
C ARG A 124 -17.19 -15.74 7.45
N TRP A 125 -17.00 -14.44 7.59
CA TRP A 125 -16.55 -13.82 8.83
C TRP A 125 -17.74 -13.63 9.76
N ARG A 126 -17.70 -14.24 10.96
CA ARG A 126 -18.83 -14.23 11.90
C ARG A 126 -18.78 -13.07 12.90
N ASP A 127 -17.58 -12.60 13.25
CA ASP A 127 -17.38 -11.68 14.36
C ASP A 127 -16.88 -10.29 13.91
N THR A 128 -17.04 -9.95 12.63
CA THR A 128 -16.64 -8.62 12.13
C THR A 128 -17.62 -8.09 11.10
N LEU A 129 -17.94 -6.80 11.22
CA LEU A 129 -18.83 -6.10 10.29
C LEU A 129 -18.11 -5.71 9.00
N ASN A 130 -16.79 -5.53 9.06
CA ASN A 130 -15.98 -5.18 7.90
C ASN A 130 -14.72 -6.07 7.81
N PRO A 131 -14.82 -7.21 7.10
CA PRO A 131 -13.71 -8.14 6.91
C PRO A 131 -12.47 -7.54 6.26
N TRP A 132 -12.64 -6.57 5.36
CA TRP A 132 -11.53 -5.89 4.68
C TRP A 132 -10.73 -5.03 5.64
N LYS A 133 -11.43 -4.25 6.47
CA LYS A 133 -10.81 -3.42 7.51
C LYS A 133 -10.07 -4.28 8.54
N GLU A 134 -10.70 -5.36 8.98
CA GLU A 134 -10.12 -6.25 9.99
C GLU A 134 -8.90 -7.01 9.43
N SER A 135 -8.97 -7.50 8.19
CA SER A 135 -7.82 -8.09 7.51
C SER A 135 -6.68 -7.09 7.35
N PHE A 136 -6.97 -5.85 6.93
CA PHE A 136 -5.97 -4.79 6.85
C PHE A 136 -5.31 -4.57 8.22
N ARG A 137 -6.10 -4.49 9.30
CA ARG A 137 -5.60 -4.32 10.67
C ARG A 137 -4.64 -5.42 11.09
N GLN A 138 -4.94 -6.68 10.74
CA GLN A 138 -4.09 -7.82 11.05
C GLN A 138 -2.76 -7.79 10.27
N LEU A 139 -2.76 -7.28 9.03
CA LEU A 139 -1.59 -7.28 8.15
C LEU A 139 -0.76 -5.99 8.17
N ARG A 140 -1.26 -4.90 8.78
CA ARG A 140 -0.65 -3.56 8.70
C ARG A 140 0.80 -3.45 9.19
N HIS A 141 1.28 -4.43 9.96
CA HIS A 141 2.66 -4.46 10.47
C HIS A 141 3.60 -5.26 9.57
N GLY A 142 3.07 -5.95 8.56
CA GLY A 142 3.86 -6.65 7.57
C GLY A 142 4.66 -5.68 6.70
N VAL A 143 5.87 -6.11 6.34
CA VAL A 143 6.72 -5.38 5.40
C VAL A 143 6.58 -5.97 4.01
N HIS A 144 6.59 -5.12 3.00
CA HIS A 144 6.37 -5.54 1.62
C HIS A 144 7.69 -5.67 0.88
N VAL A 145 7.86 -6.75 0.12
CA VAL A 145 9.03 -6.93 -0.75
C VAL A 145 8.55 -7.00 -2.18
N ARG A 146 8.91 -5.98 -2.97
CA ARG A 146 8.52 -5.86 -4.38
C ARG A 146 9.69 -5.30 -5.21
N PRO A 147 10.45 -6.16 -5.89
CA PRO A 147 11.59 -5.73 -6.71
C PRO A 147 11.17 -4.75 -7.80
N ARG A 148 12.02 -3.75 -8.06
CA ARG A 148 11.90 -2.79 -9.18
C ARG A 148 10.61 -1.94 -9.17
N CYS A 149 9.96 -1.84 -8.01
CA CYS A 149 8.70 -1.11 -7.86
C CYS A 149 8.82 0.10 -6.93
N ALA A 150 10.04 0.59 -6.67
CA ALA A 150 10.28 1.77 -5.84
C ALA A 150 9.42 2.98 -6.26
N HIS A 151 9.30 3.21 -7.57
CA HIS A 151 8.48 4.28 -8.15
C HIS A 151 6.98 4.22 -7.78
N ILE A 152 6.45 3.04 -7.44
CA ILE A 152 5.05 2.91 -6.98
C ILE A 152 4.92 3.57 -5.60
N TYR A 153 5.96 3.57 -4.78
CA TYR A 153 5.90 4.02 -3.39
C TYR A 153 6.24 5.50 -3.21
N GLU A 154 7.01 6.09 -4.12
CA GLU A 154 7.44 7.49 -4.09
C GLU A 154 6.27 8.50 -4.10
N GLY A 155 5.08 8.10 -4.57
CA GLY A 155 3.86 8.92 -4.59
C GLY A 155 2.89 8.71 -3.43
N HIS A 156 3.14 7.75 -2.53
CA HIS A 156 2.21 7.37 -1.46
C HIS A 156 2.68 7.84 -0.08
N SER A 157 3.02 9.13 0.05
CA SER A 157 3.57 9.74 1.28
C SER A 157 2.70 9.58 2.54
N GLY A 158 1.43 9.20 2.40
CA GLY A 158 0.53 8.91 3.52
C GLY A 158 0.37 7.43 3.90
N ARG A 159 0.93 6.47 3.14
CA ARG A 159 0.98 5.05 3.56
C ARG A 159 2.25 4.79 4.34
N CYS A 160 2.12 4.48 5.62
CA CYS A 160 3.24 4.13 6.49
C CYS A 160 3.54 2.62 6.46
N ILE A 161 3.56 2.02 5.27
CA ILE A 161 3.88 0.60 5.08
C ILE A 161 5.31 0.50 4.52
N PRO A 162 6.24 -0.18 5.21
CA PRO A 162 7.60 -0.34 4.71
C PRO A 162 7.65 -1.21 3.45
N HIS A 163 8.39 -0.74 2.44
CA HIS A 163 8.60 -1.46 1.18
C HIS A 163 10.10 -1.62 0.92
N PHE A 164 10.49 -2.81 0.45
CA PHE A 164 11.86 -3.18 0.18
C PHE A 164 12.00 -3.81 -1.21
N GLU A 165 13.17 -3.66 -1.82
CA GLU A 165 13.45 -4.30 -3.11
C GLU A 165 13.84 -5.77 -2.95
N THR A 166 14.50 -6.11 -1.84
CA THR A 166 15.01 -7.46 -1.58
C THR A 166 14.54 -8.02 -0.24
N LEU A 167 14.47 -9.35 -0.15
CA LEU A 167 14.18 -10.06 1.09
C LEU A 167 15.21 -9.76 2.17
N THR A 168 16.49 -9.64 1.80
CA THR A 168 17.59 -9.33 2.72
C THR A 168 17.40 -7.99 3.43
N GLN A 169 16.97 -6.95 2.70
CA GLN A 169 16.69 -5.63 3.28
C GLN A 169 15.51 -5.70 4.27
N ALA A 170 14.44 -6.41 3.90
CA ALA A 170 13.27 -6.59 4.77
C ALA A 170 13.62 -7.36 6.05
N LEU A 171 14.43 -8.41 5.95
CA LEU A 171 14.90 -9.18 7.11
C LEU A 171 15.77 -8.33 8.04
N GLN A 172 16.71 -7.54 7.50
CA GLN A 172 17.52 -6.61 8.31
C GLN A 172 16.66 -5.58 9.05
N PHE A 173 15.61 -5.07 8.40
CA PHE A 173 14.67 -4.15 9.03
C PHE A 173 13.90 -4.83 10.18
N LEU A 174 13.39 -6.04 9.95
CA LEU A 174 12.66 -6.80 10.97
C LEU A 174 13.55 -7.25 12.13
N ASP A 175 14.81 -7.55 11.87
CA ASP A 175 15.79 -7.92 12.91
C ASP A 175 16.13 -6.74 13.84
N ALA A 176 15.94 -5.50 13.40
CA ALA A 176 16.08 -4.31 14.25
C ALA A 176 14.88 -4.13 15.22
N GLU A 177 13.74 -4.80 14.97
CA GLU A 177 12.54 -4.76 15.83
C GLU A 177 12.20 -6.17 16.39
N PRO A 178 13.01 -6.74 17.31
CA PRO A 178 12.90 -8.13 17.73
C PRO A 178 11.62 -8.49 18.49
N GLU A 179 10.96 -7.49 19.11
CA GLU A 179 9.74 -7.67 19.91
C GLU A 179 8.47 -7.83 19.07
N ARG A 180 8.55 -7.60 17.74
CA ARG A 180 7.39 -7.66 16.84
C ARG A 180 7.37 -8.95 16.03
N GLU A 181 6.16 -9.40 15.75
CA GLU A 181 5.93 -10.50 14.81
C GLU A 181 6.49 -10.14 13.43
N LYS A 182 7.37 -10.99 12.91
CA LYS A 182 8.06 -10.76 11.64
C LYS A 182 7.21 -11.30 10.50
N LEU A 183 6.56 -10.39 9.78
CA LEU A 183 5.72 -10.72 8.62
C LEU A 183 6.23 -10.03 7.37
N ILE A 184 6.49 -10.81 6.32
CA ILE A 184 6.88 -10.36 5.00
C ILE A 184 5.80 -10.69 3.98
N LEU A 185 5.37 -9.67 3.25
CA LEU A 185 4.42 -9.74 2.13
C LEU A 185 5.24 -9.72 0.83
N LEU A 186 5.43 -10.90 0.24
CA LEU A 186 6.25 -11.09 -0.95
C LEU A 186 5.40 -10.93 -2.21
N HIS A 187 5.58 -9.83 -2.92
CA HIS A 187 4.80 -9.56 -4.13
C HIS A 187 5.22 -10.42 -5.32
N SER A 188 4.45 -10.40 -6.40
CA SER A 188 4.90 -10.97 -7.67
C SER A 188 6.01 -10.13 -8.29
N GLY A 189 7.07 -10.76 -8.78
CA GLY A 189 8.19 -10.07 -9.42
C GLY A 189 9.35 -11.01 -9.76
N HIS A 190 10.36 -10.46 -10.43
CA HIS A 190 11.62 -11.16 -10.68
C HIS A 190 12.57 -10.94 -9.50
N TYR A 191 12.69 -11.97 -8.67
CA TYR A 191 13.65 -12.03 -7.59
C TYR A 191 14.95 -12.63 -8.11
N LEU A 192 16.08 -11.95 -7.86
CA LEU A 192 17.37 -12.51 -8.16
C LEU A 192 17.67 -13.66 -7.18
N PRO A 193 18.27 -14.77 -7.66
CA PRO A 193 18.61 -15.89 -6.80
C PRO A 193 19.77 -15.50 -5.88
N GLU A 194 19.44 -14.90 -4.74
CA GLU A 194 20.37 -14.63 -3.65
C GLU A 194 20.08 -15.61 -2.50
N PRO A 195 21.11 -16.21 -1.88
CA PRO A 195 20.90 -17.03 -0.70
C PRO A 195 20.34 -16.14 0.42
N ILE A 196 19.15 -16.49 0.90
CA ILE A 196 18.54 -15.83 2.06
C ILE A 196 19.00 -16.53 3.34
N LEU A 197 19.47 -15.73 4.30
CA LEU A 197 19.79 -16.20 5.65
C LEU A 197 18.67 -15.80 6.58
N ILE A 198 17.95 -16.79 7.11
CA ILE A 198 16.90 -16.58 8.11
C ILE A 198 17.49 -16.97 9.46
N SER A 199 17.73 -15.98 10.31
CA SER A 199 18.36 -16.11 11.63
C SER A 199 17.34 -16.25 12.78
N SER A 200 16.06 -15.96 12.51
CA SER A 200 14.97 -15.96 13.48
C SER A 200 13.63 -16.29 12.80
N PRO A 201 12.59 -16.70 13.55
CA PRO A 201 11.28 -17.03 12.98
C PRO A 201 10.69 -15.87 12.17
N VAL A 202 10.24 -16.15 10.94
CA VAL A 202 9.65 -15.16 10.04
C VAL A 202 8.56 -15.79 9.19
N GLN A 203 7.45 -15.08 9.05
CA GLN A 203 6.33 -15.48 8.21
C GLN A 203 6.46 -14.79 6.85
N ILE A 204 6.48 -15.55 5.77
CA ILE A 204 6.57 -15.01 4.41
C ILE A 204 5.33 -15.46 3.63
N ILE A 205 4.46 -14.52 3.27
CA ILE A 205 3.25 -14.82 2.51
C ILE A 205 3.31 -14.18 1.13
N GLY A 206 2.87 -14.91 0.11
CA GLY A 206 2.86 -14.42 -1.27
C GLY A 206 1.67 -13.48 -1.51
N ALA A 207 1.94 -12.21 -1.80
CA ALA A 207 0.96 -11.19 -2.14
C ALA A 207 0.82 -11.08 -3.67
N SER A 208 -0.26 -11.63 -4.22
CA SER A 208 -0.58 -11.51 -5.64
C SER A 208 -2.06 -11.70 -5.87
N MET A 209 -2.58 -11.11 -6.94
CA MET A 209 -3.94 -11.34 -7.40
C MET A 209 -4.22 -12.81 -7.76
N LEU A 210 -3.18 -13.59 -8.07
CA LEU A 210 -3.31 -14.96 -8.60
C LEU A 210 -2.73 -16.06 -7.70
N THR A 211 -2.07 -15.73 -6.58
CA THR A 211 -1.40 -16.75 -5.76
C THR A 211 -2.24 -17.17 -4.55
N SER A 212 -2.41 -18.48 -4.39
CA SER A 212 -2.98 -19.12 -3.19
C SER A 212 -1.93 -19.87 -2.37
N TYR A 213 -0.64 -19.57 -2.55
CA TYR A 213 0.45 -20.30 -1.91
C TYR A 213 1.05 -19.51 -0.74
N PHE A 214 1.05 -20.11 0.43
CA PHE A 214 1.66 -19.59 1.66
C PHE A 214 2.91 -20.41 1.99
N LEU A 215 4.03 -19.75 2.28
CA LEU A 215 5.27 -20.40 2.72
C LEU A 215 5.63 -19.88 4.12
N VAL A 216 5.15 -20.54 5.16
CA VAL A 216 5.54 -20.22 6.54
C VAL A 216 6.88 -20.92 6.83
N PHE A 217 7.90 -20.14 7.17
CA PHE A 217 9.21 -20.65 7.60
C PHE A 217 9.32 -20.54 9.12
N ASP A 218 8.82 -21.55 9.83
CA ASP A 218 9.06 -21.69 11.26
C ASP A 218 10.36 -22.46 11.47
N LEU A 219 11.40 -21.77 11.95
CA LEU A 219 12.58 -22.42 12.53
C LEU A 219 12.25 -22.69 14.01
N LEU A 220 12.04 -23.97 14.33
CA LEU A 220 11.93 -24.49 15.71
C LEU A 220 13.23 -24.27 16.50
#